data_AF-A0DA63-F1
#
_entry.id   AF-A0DA63-F1
#
_cell.length_a   1.000
_cell.length_b   1.000
_cell.length_c   1.000
_cell.angle_alpha   90.00
_cell.angle_beta   90.00
_cell.angle_gamma   90.00
#
_symmetry.space_group_name_H-M   'P 1'
#
loop_
_entity.id
_entity.type
_entity.pdbx_description
1 polymer ?
#
loop_
_entity_poly.entity_id
_entity_poly.type
_entity_poly.pdbx_seq_one_letter_code
_entity_poly.pdbx_strand_id
1 'polypeptide(L)'
;MLLKTRHRSSLQTTHDSFLSELEVDRIISSCNLTLAKVTSEHDEIKVQIQDYKASIDYLQKSNIQQEKQLKVLKSNLDDKEYVQNIKNDVLKKLNGIEDNMGNLEKYLEEIQQITQEIESSPIMWKCIRCGFAQKEGQNEASCTYHPGKLKYFSCRLCGQDEYFTCCNRCRDCLYGCTKGLHKP
;
A
#
# COMPACT_ATOMS: atom_id res chain seq x y z
N MET A 1 -30.46 40.72 47.48
CA MET A 1 -30.96 40.37 48.82
C MET A 1 -30.42 41.40 49.81
N LEU A 2 -31.27 42.29 50.30
CA LEU A 2 -30.94 43.34 51.27
C LEU A 2 -31.42 42.90 52.66
N LEU A 3 -30.52 42.69 53.61
CA LEU A 3 -30.85 42.47 55.02
C LEU A 3 -30.95 43.82 55.73
N LYS A 4 -32.18 44.20 56.12
CA LYS A 4 -32.47 45.31 57.03
C LYS A 4 -32.48 44.78 58.47
N THR A 5 -31.46 45.10 59.24
CA THR A 5 -31.47 44.95 60.71
C THR A 5 -31.69 46.31 61.36
N ARG A 6 -32.82 46.44 62.05
CA ARG A 6 -33.16 47.56 62.95
C ARG A 6 -32.33 47.43 64.23
N HIS A 7 -31.61 48.49 64.61
CA HIS A 7 -31.14 48.63 65.99
C HIS A 7 -31.77 49.85 66.68
N ARG A 8 -32.28 49.57 67.88
CA ARG A 8 -32.86 50.48 68.88
C ARG A 8 -31.80 51.48 69.38
N SER A 9 -32.19 52.75 69.42
CA SER A 9 -31.44 53.86 69.99
C SER A 9 -31.51 53.85 71.52
N SER A 10 -30.38 53.59 72.18
CA SER A 10 -30.16 53.86 73.60
C SER A 10 -29.45 55.21 73.72
N LEU A 11 -30.13 56.20 74.27
CA LEU A 11 -29.56 57.51 74.60
C LEU A 11 -28.66 57.37 75.83
N GLN A 12 -27.36 57.18 75.58
CA GLN A 12 -26.32 57.42 76.58
C GLN A 12 -25.83 58.86 76.40
N THR A 13 -25.89 59.64 77.48
CA THR A 13 -25.30 60.98 77.59
C THR A 13 -23.79 60.85 77.46
N THR A 14 -23.26 61.23 76.30
CA THR A 14 -21.82 61.24 76.02
C THR A 14 -21.22 62.43 76.77
N HIS A 15 -20.33 62.13 77.72
CA HIS A 15 -19.36 63.10 78.20
C HIS A 15 -18.45 63.41 77.01
N ASP A 16 -18.58 64.61 76.43
CA ASP A 16 -17.71 65.08 75.36
C ASP A 16 -16.31 65.33 75.92
N SER A 17 -15.53 64.26 75.96
CA SER A 17 -14.10 64.32 76.22
C SER A 17 -13.42 64.92 75.00
N PHE A 18 -13.08 66.21 75.08
CA PHE A 18 -12.26 66.86 74.07
C PHE A 18 -10.90 66.14 74.00
N LEU A 19 -10.48 65.77 72.79
CA LEU A 19 -9.15 65.20 72.56
C LEU A 19 -8.07 66.21 72.93
N SER A 20 -7.01 65.73 73.57
CA SER A 20 -5.81 66.50 73.80
C SER A 20 -5.05 66.76 72.48
N GLU A 21 -4.29 67.84 72.42
CA GLU A 21 -3.45 68.19 71.26
C GLU A 21 -2.54 67.03 70.83
N LEU A 22 -1.95 66.32 71.79
CA LEU A 22 -1.11 65.15 71.55
C LEU A 22 -1.86 63.98 70.88
N GLU A 23 -3.14 63.78 71.19
CA GLU A 23 -3.96 62.75 70.57
C GLU A 23 -4.31 63.11 69.12
N VAL A 24 -4.58 64.40 68.86
CA VAL A 24 -4.81 64.91 67.51
C VAL A 24 -3.56 64.71 66.65
N ASP A 25 -2.38 65.05 67.16
CA ASP A 25 -1.11 64.86 66.45
C ASP A 25 -0.80 63.39 66.13
N ARG A 26 -1.10 62.47 67.06
CA ARG A 26 -0.95 61.02 66.83
C ARG A 26 -1.88 60.54 65.72
N ILE A 27 -3.13 61.02 65.69
CA ILE A 27 -4.09 60.68 64.64
C ILE A 27 -3.60 61.22 63.30
N ILE A 28 -3.18 62.49 63.23
CA ILE A 28 -2.66 63.11 62.01
C ILE A 28 -1.44 62.32 61.49
N SER A 29 -0.50 61.98 62.37
CA SER A 29 0.69 61.19 62.01
C SER A 29 0.32 59.80 61.46
N SER A 30 -0.64 59.11 62.10
CA SER A 30 -1.15 57.81 61.63
C SER A 30 -1.86 57.91 60.28
N CYS A 31 -2.68 58.94 60.09
CA CYS A 31 -3.35 59.22 58.82
C CYS A 31 -2.35 59.51 57.70
N ASN A 32 -1.33 60.32 57.97
CA ASN A 32 -0.27 60.64 57.00
C ASN A 32 0.54 59.39 56.61
N LEU A 33 0.87 58.53 57.58
CA LEU A 33 1.56 57.26 57.32
C LEU A 33 0.69 56.33 56.45
N THR A 34 -0.60 56.24 56.75
CA THR A 34 -1.55 55.43 55.97
C THR A 34 -1.72 55.97 54.55
N LEU A 35 -1.82 57.30 54.41
CA LEU A 35 -1.93 57.95 53.10
C LEU A 35 -0.67 57.72 52.25
N ALA A 36 0.52 57.82 52.85
CA ALA A 36 1.78 57.54 52.18
C ALA A 36 1.85 56.07 51.72
N LYS A 37 1.43 55.13 52.58
CA LYS A 37 1.38 53.69 52.23
C LYS A 37 0.43 53.41 51.06
N VAL A 38 -0.80 53.94 51.12
CA VAL A 38 -1.79 53.77 50.05
C VAL A 38 -1.33 54.41 48.75
N THR A 39 -0.64 55.55 48.82
CA THR A 39 -0.07 56.21 47.63
C THR A 39 1.03 55.34 46.98
N SER A 40 1.92 54.75 47.78
CA SER A 40 2.93 53.81 47.29
C SER A 40 2.30 52.57 46.64
N GLU A 41 1.32 51.94 47.29
CA GLU A 41 0.61 50.78 46.75
C GLU A 41 -0.13 51.13 45.45
N HIS A 42 -0.73 52.32 45.37
CA HIS A 42 -1.37 52.80 44.15
C HIS A 42 -0.38 52.94 42.98
N ASP A 43 0.81 53.50 43.23
CA ASP A 43 1.83 53.65 42.20
C ASP A 43 2.40 52.30 41.74
N GLU A 44 2.59 51.34 42.65
CA GLU A 44 2.97 49.97 42.32
C GLU A 44 1.91 49.28 41.44
N ILE A 45 0.63 49.38 41.79
CA ILE A 45 -0.48 48.83 41.00
C ILE A 45 -0.51 49.48 39.60
N LYS A 46 -0.24 50.80 39.51
CA LYS A 46 -0.22 51.52 38.24
C LYS A 46 0.88 50.99 37.32
N VAL A 47 2.07 50.69 37.84
CA VAL A 47 3.16 50.05 37.09
C VAL A 47 2.74 48.66 36.61
N GLN A 48 2.17 47.84 37.50
CA GLN A 48 1.70 46.49 37.13
C GLN A 48 0.63 46.52 36.04
N ILE A 49 -0.31 47.46 36.09
CA ILE A 49 -1.34 47.63 35.04
C ILE A 49 -0.69 47.95 33.69
N GLN A 50 0.36 48.78 33.67
CA GLN A 50 1.07 49.11 32.45
C GLN A 50 1.81 47.89 31.88
N ASP A 51 2.44 47.08 32.74
CA ASP A 51 3.11 45.84 32.33
C ASP A 51 2.11 44.81 31.77
N TYR A 52 0.96 44.64 32.43
CA TYR A 52 -0.08 43.74 31.93
C TYR A 52 -0.66 44.21 30.60
N LYS A 53 -0.83 45.52 30.37
CA LYS A 53 -1.24 46.05 29.06
C LYS A 53 -0.24 45.72 27.97
N ALA A 54 1.05 45.91 28.23
CA ALA A 54 2.10 45.56 27.27
C ALA A 54 2.12 44.05 26.96
N SER A 55 1.89 43.21 27.97
CA SER A 55 1.80 41.76 27.81
C SER A 55 0.58 41.34 26.97
N ILE A 56 -0.58 41.95 27.21
CA ILE A 56 -1.80 41.72 26.41
C ILE A 56 -1.56 42.10 24.94
N ASP A 57 -0.98 43.26 24.67
CA ASP A 57 -0.69 43.72 23.31
C ASP A 57 0.27 42.77 22.58
N TYR A 58 1.27 42.24 23.29
CA TYR A 58 2.18 41.23 22.76
C TYR A 58 1.46 39.93 22.41
N LEU A 59 0.63 39.40 23.32
CA LEU A 59 -0.14 38.19 23.10
C LEU A 59 -1.13 38.34 21.94
N GLN A 60 -1.78 39.49 21.80
CA GLN A 60 -2.67 39.78 20.68
C GLN A 60 -1.93 39.74 19.34
N LYS A 61 -0.75 40.37 19.25
CA LYS A 61 0.08 40.33 18.04
C LYS A 61 0.52 38.90 17.69
N SER A 62 0.93 38.13 18.70
CA SER A 62 1.30 36.72 18.55
C SER A 62 0.14 35.87 18.03
N ASN A 63 -1.06 36.06 18.58
CA ASN A 63 -2.26 35.32 18.17
C ASN A 63 -2.63 35.61 16.70
N ILE A 64 -2.60 36.89 16.30
CA ILE A 64 -2.82 37.29 14.89
C ILE A 64 -1.80 36.60 13.95
N GLN A 65 -0.54 36.46 14.38
CA GLN A 65 0.47 35.76 13.59
C GLN A 65 0.17 34.25 13.47
N GLN A 66 -0.25 33.61 14.56
CA GLN A 66 -0.64 32.19 14.56
C GLN A 66 -1.87 31.93 13.67
N GLU A 67 -2.88 32.82 13.69
CA GLU A 67 -4.05 32.72 12.81
C GLU A 67 -3.67 32.80 11.33
N LYS A 68 -2.73 33.68 10.97
CA LYS A 68 -2.19 33.76 9.60
C LYS A 68 -1.50 32.47 9.18
N GLN A 69 -0.68 31.88 10.06
CA GLN A 69 -0.01 30.60 9.79
C GLN A 69 -1.02 29.46 9.61
N LEU A 70 -2.04 29.39 10.47
CA LEU A 70 -3.12 28.41 10.36
C LEU A 70 -3.89 28.54 9.03
N LYS A 71 -4.12 29.76 8.55
CA LYS A 71 -4.81 29.99 7.27
C LYS A 71 -4.01 29.45 6.08
N VAL A 72 -2.69 29.66 6.06
CA VAL A 72 -1.79 29.13 5.00
C VAL A 72 -1.73 27.60 5.05
N LEU A 73 -1.64 27.01 6.23
CA LEU A 73 -1.67 25.55 6.37
C LEU A 73 -3.00 24.96 5.88
N LYS A 74 -4.12 25.61 6.18
CA LYS A 74 -5.44 25.20 5.68
C LYS A 74 -5.54 25.28 4.17
N SER A 75 -5.01 26.33 3.52
CA SER A 75 -5.01 26.41 2.06
C SER A 75 -4.15 25.32 1.42
N ASN A 76 -3.04 24.94 2.04
CA ASN A 76 -2.18 23.86 1.54
C ASN A 76 -2.80 22.47 1.71
N LEU A 77 -3.65 22.28 2.73
CA LEU A 77 -4.41 21.03 2.93
C LEU A 77 -5.60 20.89 1.97
N ASP A 78 -6.10 22.00 1.43
CA ASP A 78 -7.21 22.03 0.49
C ASP A 78 -6.81 21.75 -0.97
N ASP A 79 -5.57 21.27 -1.23
CA ASP A 79 -5.18 20.59 -2.47
C ASP A 79 -5.87 19.21 -2.61
N LYS A 80 -7.17 19.17 -2.30
CA LYS A 80 -8.11 18.09 -2.57
C LYS A 80 -8.06 17.69 -4.04
N GLU A 81 -7.76 18.63 -4.93
CA GLU A 81 -7.55 18.34 -6.35
C GLU A 81 -6.35 17.42 -6.57
N TYR A 82 -5.21 17.68 -5.91
CA TYR A 82 -4.04 16.81 -6.00
C TYR A 82 -4.31 15.42 -5.42
N VAL A 83 -4.95 15.34 -4.26
CA VAL A 83 -5.33 14.06 -3.63
C VAL A 83 -6.33 13.30 -4.51
N GLN A 84 -7.29 14.00 -5.12
CA GLN A 84 -8.27 13.40 -6.02
C GLN A 84 -7.63 12.91 -7.32
N ASN A 85 -6.64 13.64 -7.85
CA ASN A 85 -5.88 13.21 -9.02
C ASN A 85 -5.07 11.94 -8.74
N ILE A 86 -4.36 11.88 -7.61
CA ILE A 86 -3.67 10.66 -7.17
C ILE A 86 -4.66 9.49 -7.05
N LYS A 87 -5.82 9.72 -6.41
CA LYS A 87 -6.86 8.69 -6.27
C LYS A 87 -7.32 8.15 -7.62
N ASN A 88 -7.57 9.03 -8.59
CA ASN A 88 -8.01 8.64 -9.93
C ASN A 88 -6.92 7.85 -10.66
N ASP A 89 -5.66 8.25 -10.55
CA ASP A 89 -4.52 7.54 -11.15
C ASP A 89 -4.34 6.14 -10.57
N VAL A 90 -4.48 6.01 -9.24
CA VAL A 90 -4.43 4.71 -8.56
C VAL A 90 -5.59 3.82 -9.00
N LEU A 91 -6.82 4.34 -9.09
CA LEU A 91 -7.97 3.57 -9.56
C LEU A 91 -7.79 3.10 -11.01
N LYS A 92 -7.26 3.95 -11.89
CA LYS A 92 -6.97 3.57 -13.28
C LYS A 92 -5.96 2.42 -13.36
N LYS A 93 -4.92 2.46 -12.51
CA LYS A 93 -3.92 1.39 -12.43
C LYS A 93 -4.51 0.08 -11.89
N LEU A 94 -5.36 0.15 -10.87
CA LEU A 94 -6.03 -1.03 -10.30
C LEU A 94 -6.90 -1.73 -11.35
N ASN A 95 -7.75 -0.98 -12.06
CA ASN A 95 -8.58 -1.55 -13.11
C ASN A 95 -7.74 -2.23 -14.20
N GLY A 96 -6.61 -1.62 -14.60
CA GLY A 96 -5.71 -2.22 -15.58
C GLY A 96 -5.03 -3.51 -15.08
N ILE A 97 -4.80 -3.65 -13.77
CA ILE A 97 -4.29 -4.89 -13.18
C ILE A 97 -5.37 -5.97 -13.17
N GLU A 98 -6.61 -5.63 -12.83
CA GLU A 98 -7.75 -6.54 -12.84
C GLU A 98 -8.01 -7.11 -14.25
N ASP A 99 -7.98 -6.25 -15.27
CA ASP A 99 -8.11 -6.68 -16.68
C ASP A 99 -6.99 -7.66 -17.08
N ASN A 100 -5.75 -7.38 -16.66
CA ASN A 100 -4.62 -8.26 -16.93
C ASN A 100 -4.75 -9.61 -16.21
N MET A 101 -5.25 -9.62 -14.97
CA MET A 101 -5.52 -10.87 -14.24
C MET A 101 -6.54 -11.74 -14.99
N GLY A 102 -7.65 -11.15 -15.46
CA GLY A 102 -8.64 -11.89 -16.23
C GLY A 102 -8.09 -12.45 -17.55
N ASN A 103 -7.16 -11.76 -18.21
CA ASN A 103 -6.50 -12.30 -19.40
C ASN A 103 -5.54 -13.46 -19.07
N LEU A 104 -4.80 -13.37 -17.96
CA LEU A 104 -3.92 -14.45 -17.52
C LEU A 104 -4.69 -15.72 -17.15
N GLU A 105 -5.85 -15.58 -16.52
CA GLU A 105 -6.74 -16.71 -16.22
C GLU A 105 -7.17 -17.44 -17.51
N LYS A 106 -7.56 -16.70 -18.55
CA LYS A 106 -7.88 -17.29 -19.86
C LYS A 106 -6.69 -18.02 -20.48
N TYR A 107 -5.50 -17.44 -20.44
CA TYR A 107 -4.30 -18.11 -20.96
C TYR A 107 -3.96 -19.38 -20.18
N LEU A 108 -4.20 -19.40 -18.86
CA LEU A 108 -4.02 -20.61 -18.05
C LEU A 108 -5.00 -21.70 -18.46
N GLU A 109 -6.27 -21.36 -18.70
CA GLU A 109 -7.28 -22.31 -19.20
C GLU A 109 -6.90 -22.88 -20.57
N GLU A 110 -6.45 -22.03 -21.50
CA GLU A 110 -5.98 -22.45 -22.83
C GLU A 110 -4.77 -23.40 -22.74
N ILE A 111 -3.79 -23.08 -21.90
CA ILE A 111 -2.60 -23.94 -21.69
C ILE A 111 -3.01 -25.28 -21.09
N GLN A 112 -3.94 -25.29 -20.13
CA GLN A 112 -4.43 -26.54 -19.53
C GLN A 112 -5.12 -27.42 -20.57
N GLN A 113 -5.95 -26.83 -21.43
CA GLN A 113 -6.61 -27.56 -22.51
C GLN A 113 -5.59 -28.14 -23.49
N ILE A 114 -4.62 -27.34 -23.95
CA ILE A 114 -3.55 -27.82 -24.86
C ILE A 114 -2.75 -28.95 -24.21
N THR A 115 -2.43 -28.82 -22.92
CA THR A 115 -1.69 -29.84 -22.17
C THR A 115 -2.47 -31.14 -22.13
N GLN A 116 -3.77 -31.08 -21.83
CA GLN A 116 -4.65 -32.25 -21.83
C GLN A 116 -4.76 -32.89 -23.22
N GLU A 117 -4.84 -32.08 -24.28
CA GLU A 117 -4.85 -32.57 -25.67
C GLU A 117 -3.54 -33.29 -26.01
N ILE A 118 -2.39 -32.73 -25.64
CA ILE A 118 -1.07 -33.37 -25.83
C ILE A 118 -0.97 -34.67 -25.03
N GLU A 119 -1.38 -34.69 -23.77
CA GLU A 119 -1.35 -35.89 -22.92
C GLU A 119 -2.28 -36.99 -23.43
N SER A 120 -3.43 -36.61 -24.02
CA SER A 120 -4.38 -37.55 -24.61
C SER A 120 -3.96 -38.06 -25.99
N SER A 121 -3.07 -37.34 -26.68
CA SER A 121 -2.59 -37.69 -28.01
C SER A 121 -1.39 -38.64 -27.91
N PRO A 122 -1.46 -39.86 -28.47
CA PRO A 122 -0.32 -40.76 -28.47
C PRO A 122 0.80 -40.15 -29.32
N ILE A 123 1.95 -39.87 -28.70
CA ILE A 123 3.15 -39.45 -29.44
C ILE A 123 3.60 -40.62 -30.32
N MET A 124 3.40 -40.48 -31.63
CA MET A 124 3.76 -41.47 -32.63
C MET A 124 5.04 -41.06 -33.34
N TRP A 125 6.00 -41.97 -33.46
CA TRP A 125 7.20 -41.80 -34.27
C TRP A 125 7.28 -42.90 -35.33
N LYS A 126 7.90 -42.60 -36.48
CA LYS A 126 7.96 -43.54 -37.61
C LYS A 126 9.33 -44.21 -37.66
N CYS A 127 9.36 -45.54 -37.59
CA CYS A 127 10.62 -46.28 -37.62
C CYS A 127 11.34 -46.13 -38.97
N ILE A 128 12.57 -45.61 -38.98
CA ILE A 128 13.35 -45.42 -40.23
C ILE A 128 13.69 -46.73 -40.94
N ARG A 129 13.66 -47.86 -40.23
CA ARG A 129 14.05 -49.18 -40.77
C ARG A 129 12.90 -49.88 -41.49
N CYS A 130 11.72 -49.87 -40.88
CA CYS A 130 10.55 -50.62 -41.36
C CYS A 130 9.37 -49.73 -41.75
N GLY A 131 9.43 -48.43 -41.47
CA GLY A 131 8.37 -47.45 -41.79
C GLY A 131 7.14 -47.50 -40.88
N PHE A 132 7.12 -48.39 -39.88
CA PHE A 132 5.97 -48.55 -38.98
C PHE A 132 5.91 -47.42 -37.94
N ALA A 133 4.71 -46.93 -37.64
CA ALA A 133 4.49 -45.90 -36.62
C ALA A 133 4.38 -46.57 -35.23
N GLN A 134 5.25 -46.17 -34.30
CA GLN A 134 5.31 -46.69 -32.94
C GLN A 134 4.90 -45.61 -31.94
N LYS A 135 4.27 -46.02 -30.84
CA LYS A 135 4.06 -45.14 -29.69
C LYS A 135 5.38 -44.94 -28.94
N GLU A 136 5.61 -43.74 -28.43
CA GLU A 136 6.73 -43.47 -27.53
C GLU A 136 6.71 -44.43 -26.31
N GLY A 137 7.88 -44.91 -25.88
CA GLY A 137 8.00 -45.91 -24.82
C GLY A 137 7.76 -47.38 -25.24
N GLN A 138 7.13 -47.63 -26.40
CA GLN A 138 6.95 -48.99 -26.94
C GLN A 138 8.03 -49.31 -28.00
N ASN A 139 9.23 -49.65 -27.54
CA ASN A 139 10.32 -50.12 -28.42
C ASN A 139 10.60 -51.61 -28.19
N GLU A 140 9.67 -52.46 -28.61
CA GLU A 140 9.86 -53.91 -28.57
C GLU A 140 10.80 -54.37 -29.69
N ALA A 141 11.47 -55.51 -29.49
CA ALA A 141 12.35 -56.14 -30.48
C ALA A 141 11.57 -56.81 -31.64
N SER A 142 10.53 -56.15 -32.15
CA SER A 142 9.62 -56.62 -33.18
C SER A 142 9.91 -56.03 -34.57
N CYS A 143 10.86 -55.09 -34.69
CA CYS A 143 11.19 -54.46 -35.97
C CYS A 143 11.80 -55.49 -36.92
N THR A 144 11.07 -55.80 -37.99
CA THR A 144 11.54 -56.66 -39.08
C THR A 144 11.97 -55.78 -40.25
N TYR A 145 13.25 -55.82 -40.62
CA TYR A 145 13.84 -54.92 -41.62
C TYR A 145 14.97 -55.59 -42.42
N HIS A 146 15.41 -54.92 -43.48
CA HIS A 146 16.58 -55.33 -44.27
C HIS A 146 17.78 -54.42 -43.93
N PRO A 147 18.88 -54.94 -43.36
CA PRO A 147 20.10 -54.17 -43.14
C PRO A 147 20.93 -53.97 -44.43
N GLY A 148 20.59 -54.70 -45.50
CA GLY A 148 21.24 -54.59 -46.81
C GLY A 148 20.69 -53.44 -47.66
N LYS A 149 21.44 -53.04 -48.68
CA LYS A 149 21.00 -52.01 -49.65
C LYS A 149 20.03 -52.61 -50.66
N LEU A 150 19.10 -51.81 -51.16
CA LEU A 150 18.27 -52.17 -52.32
C LEU A 150 19.14 -52.12 -53.58
N LYS A 151 19.09 -53.16 -54.40
CA LYS A 151 19.72 -53.24 -55.71
C LYS A 151 18.70 -53.66 -56.76
N TYR A 152 18.96 -53.31 -58.01
CA TYR A 152 18.12 -53.67 -59.13
C TYR A 152 18.79 -54.74 -60.00
N PHE A 153 18.21 -55.94 -60.02
CA PHE A 153 18.64 -57.06 -60.87
C PHE A 153 17.51 -58.09 -60.98
N SER A 154 17.49 -59.08 -60.09
CA SER A 154 16.46 -60.13 -60.05
C SER A 154 16.38 -60.73 -58.64
N CYS A 155 15.20 -60.67 -58.04
CA CYS A 155 14.86 -61.33 -56.79
C CYS A 155 14.97 -62.85 -56.96
N ARG A 156 15.70 -63.53 -56.07
CA ARG A 156 15.91 -64.98 -56.16
C ARG A 156 14.63 -65.82 -56.01
N LEU A 157 13.55 -65.27 -55.48
CA LEU A 157 12.31 -66.01 -55.26
C LEU A 157 11.29 -65.80 -56.39
N CYS A 158 11.03 -64.54 -56.78
CA CYS A 158 9.97 -64.20 -57.74
C CYS A 158 10.47 -63.59 -59.05
N GLY A 159 11.78 -63.37 -59.20
CA GLY A 159 12.37 -62.80 -60.41
C GLY A 159 12.27 -61.28 -60.54
N GLN A 160 11.52 -60.57 -59.67
CA GLN A 160 11.32 -59.11 -59.71
C GLN A 160 12.62 -58.30 -59.77
N ASP A 161 12.58 -57.12 -60.37
CA ASP A 161 13.77 -56.33 -60.71
C ASP A 161 14.46 -55.70 -59.50
N GLU A 162 13.93 -55.80 -58.28
CA GLU A 162 14.54 -55.26 -57.07
C GLU A 162 14.80 -56.34 -56.01
N TYR A 163 15.89 -56.20 -55.24
CA TYR A 163 16.20 -57.09 -54.13
C TYR A 163 17.08 -56.41 -53.06
N PHE A 164 17.01 -56.92 -51.82
CA PHE A 164 17.90 -56.48 -50.74
C PHE A 164 19.15 -57.35 -50.64
N THR A 165 20.33 -56.74 -50.55
CA THR A 165 21.61 -57.48 -50.48
C THR A 165 21.77 -58.37 -49.24
N CYS A 166 20.95 -58.19 -48.19
CA CYS A 166 21.02 -59.04 -47.00
C CYS A 166 20.49 -60.46 -47.24
N CYS A 167 19.53 -60.63 -48.14
CA CYS A 167 18.81 -61.90 -48.30
C CYS A 167 18.52 -62.29 -49.76
N ASN A 168 18.83 -61.40 -50.71
CA ASN A 168 18.57 -61.57 -52.14
C ASN A 168 17.09 -61.75 -52.49
N ARG A 169 16.20 -61.11 -51.72
CA ARG A 169 14.74 -61.11 -51.94
C ARG A 169 14.20 -59.67 -52.07
N CYS A 170 13.14 -59.48 -52.84
CA CYS A 170 12.42 -58.21 -52.96
C CYS A 170 11.54 -57.95 -51.73
N ARG A 171 10.96 -56.75 -51.64
CA ARG A 171 10.06 -56.34 -50.55
C ARG A 171 8.79 -57.21 -50.48
N ASP A 172 8.26 -57.61 -51.63
CA ASP A 172 7.01 -58.40 -51.70
C ASP A 172 7.22 -59.86 -51.27
N CYS A 173 8.41 -60.40 -51.51
CA CYS A 173 8.76 -61.76 -51.09
C CYS A 173 9.11 -61.88 -49.61
N LEU A 174 9.66 -60.81 -49.02
CA LEU A 174 10.05 -60.81 -47.62
C LEU A 174 10.10 -59.37 -47.08
N TYR A 175 9.24 -59.07 -46.11
CA TYR A 175 9.15 -57.73 -45.49
C TYR A 175 10.46 -57.29 -44.82
N GLY A 176 11.20 -58.23 -44.21
CA GLY A 176 12.52 -57.99 -43.64
C GLY A 176 13.24 -59.30 -43.31
N CYS A 177 14.58 -59.30 -43.43
CA CYS A 177 15.43 -60.46 -43.21
C CYS A 177 16.05 -60.51 -41.79
N THR A 178 15.87 -59.46 -40.98
CA THR A 178 16.45 -59.33 -39.64
C THR A 178 15.43 -58.75 -38.67
N LYS A 179 15.43 -59.24 -37.41
CA LYS A 179 14.64 -58.68 -36.30
C LYS A 179 15.52 -57.82 -35.39
N GLY A 180 14.97 -56.76 -34.83
CA GLY A 180 15.64 -55.94 -33.82
C GLY A 180 14.73 -54.87 -33.24
N LEU A 181 15.31 -53.92 -32.52
CA LEU A 181 14.59 -52.74 -32.03
C LEU A 181 14.23 -51.80 -33.19
N HIS A 182 13.06 -51.17 -33.07
CA HIS A 182 12.66 -50.07 -33.95
C HIS A 182 13.62 -48.88 -33.69
N LYS A 183 13.80 -48.03 -34.71
CA LYS A 183 14.68 -46.85 -34.64
C LYS A 183 13.92 -45.60 -35.08
N PRO A 184 13.91 -44.51 -34.28
CA PRO A 184 13.32 -43.23 -34.66
C PRO A 184 13.86 -42.70 -35.97
#